data_AF-A0A319BVD3-F1
#
_entry.id   AF-A0A319BVD3-F1
#
_cell.length_a   1.000
_cell.length_b   1.000
_cell.length_c   1.000
_cell.angle_alpha   90.00
_cell.angle_beta   90.00
_cell.angle_gamma   90.00
#
_symmetry.space_group_name_H-M   'P 1'
#
loop_
_entity.id
_entity.type
_entity.pdbx_description
1 polymer ?
#
loop_
_entity_poly.entity_id
_entity_poly.type
_entity_poly.pdbx_seq_one_letter_code
_entity_poly.pdbx_strand_id
1 'polypeptide(L)'
;MSPDTAEDALNIKFERACTNGDLQEVQRALASQQLSAERLDTGLRLATGAAHPHIVAALFNAGVPMTPGAVGSLCGREGGQQDPRVIRLFFDRGLKPKKCTTSRGEPLLRFFYSDCARELLERGVDPNRCGPRKVSPLVSALGKVHEDGGAVFDLLVEYGAKLDAGLFFNALVWGTNSAIKTRFLLSKGLDPNATTSAEWGTPLHAAVLFEHEEPIEALLAAGADPMARSECAKFGDRSPTELAESRLRRCSESSGMKDTCQRILKLFTDAQVGHTTSATKRKIKKQHTTVTKKSQISEDAEAGLLAYRARVVRAPARKTKNAPKKEQKDTANVGSVSSRTRSRTKSTS
;
A
#
# COMPACT_ATOMS: atom_id res chain seq x y z
N MET A 1 -21.58 18.71 -46.22
CA MET A 1 -21.18 19.88 -45.42
C MET A 1 -19.84 19.54 -44.80
N SER A 2 -18.78 20.29 -45.13
CA SER A 2 -17.43 20.03 -44.61
C SER A 2 -16.98 21.19 -43.72
N PRO A 3 -17.50 21.32 -42.48
CA PRO A 3 -16.68 21.85 -41.41
C PRO A 3 -15.73 20.71 -40.99
N ASP A 4 -14.40 20.86 -41.06
CA ASP A 4 -13.55 20.14 -40.07
C ASP A 4 -12.02 20.32 -40.22
N THR A 5 -11.44 20.67 -41.37
CA THR A 5 -9.96 20.56 -41.48
C THR A 5 -9.17 21.50 -40.56
N ALA A 6 -9.63 22.74 -40.38
CA ALA A 6 -8.95 23.71 -39.53
C ALA A 6 -9.23 23.51 -38.03
N GLU A 7 -10.46 23.12 -37.68
CA GLU A 7 -10.85 22.80 -36.31
C GLU A 7 -10.17 21.50 -35.84
N ASP A 8 -10.13 20.47 -36.69
CA ASP A 8 -9.38 19.24 -36.46
C ASP A 8 -7.88 19.52 -36.32
N ALA A 9 -7.31 20.38 -37.16
CA ALA A 9 -5.91 20.77 -37.04
C ALA A 9 -5.61 21.46 -35.71
N LEU A 10 -6.50 22.34 -35.23
CA LEU A 10 -6.37 22.99 -33.93
C LEU A 10 -6.47 21.97 -32.78
N ASN A 11 -7.45 21.07 -32.84
CA ASN A 11 -7.67 20.02 -31.84
C ASN A 11 -6.47 19.08 -31.74
N ILE A 12 -5.99 18.56 -32.87
CA ILE A 12 -4.81 17.68 -32.93
C ILE A 12 -3.56 18.40 -32.40
N LYS A 13 -3.39 19.68 -32.76
CA LYS A 13 -2.25 20.48 -32.29
C LYS A 13 -2.30 20.70 -30.79
N PHE A 14 -3.48 21.01 -30.24
CA PHE A 14 -3.70 21.19 -28.81
C PHE A 14 -3.44 19.91 -28.01
N GLU A 15 -3.97 18.76 -28.45
CA GLU A 15 -3.76 17.48 -27.77
C GLU A 15 -2.28 17.05 -27.81
N ARG A 16 -1.60 17.29 -28.93
CA ARG A 16 -0.15 17.05 -29.06
C ARG A 16 0.65 17.97 -28.14
N ALA A 17 0.28 19.25 -28.05
CA ALA A 17 0.92 20.19 -27.13
C ALA A 17 0.75 19.76 -25.66
N CYS A 18 -0.46 19.34 -25.27
CA CYS A 18 -0.74 18.80 -23.94
C CYS A 18 0.08 17.53 -23.63
N THR A 19 0.28 16.67 -24.63
CA THR A 19 1.09 15.45 -24.49
C THR A 19 2.58 15.75 -24.38
N ASN A 20 3.08 16.68 -25.20
CA ASN A 20 4.52 16.95 -25.33
C ASN A 20 5.04 17.97 -24.30
N GLY A 21 4.17 18.62 -23.54
CA GLY A 21 4.60 19.63 -22.57
C GLY A 21 4.77 21.04 -23.14
N ASP A 22 4.20 21.32 -24.31
CA ASP A 22 4.28 22.65 -24.94
C ASP A 22 3.25 23.62 -24.34
N LEU A 23 3.67 24.34 -23.29
CA LEU A 23 2.84 25.31 -22.60
C LEU A 23 2.41 26.48 -23.51
N GLN A 24 3.26 26.93 -24.43
CA GLN A 24 2.98 28.10 -25.25
C GLN A 24 1.87 27.80 -26.27
N GLU A 25 1.92 26.62 -26.91
CA GLU A 25 0.86 26.18 -27.82
C GLU A 25 -0.45 25.95 -27.07
N VAL A 26 -0.41 25.37 -25.86
CA VAL A 26 -1.62 25.22 -25.02
C VAL A 26 -2.23 26.58 -24.70
N GLN A 27 -1.43 27.55 -24.26
CA GLN A 27 -1.94 28.89 -23.93
C GLN A 27 -2.53 29.60 -25.15
N ARG A 28 -1.91 29.46 -26.33
CA ARG A 28 -2.44 30.01 -27.58
C ARG A 28 -3.77 29.37 -27.97
N ALA A 29 -3.91 28.05 -27.82
CA ALA A 29 -5.15 27.34 -28.09
C ALA A 29 -6.26 27.67 -27.05
N LEU A 30 -5.90 27.90 -25.79
CA LEU A 30 -6.86 28.37 -24.78
C LEU A 30 -7.33 29.81 -25.06
N ALA A 31 -6.44 30.67 -25.53
CA ALA A 31 -6.76 32.05 -25.87
C ALA A 31 -7.68 32.17 -27.10
N SER A 32 -7.69 31.18 -28.01
CA SER A 32 -8.58 31.22 -29.18
C SER A 32 -10.06 31.00 -28.82
N GLN A 33 -10.36 30.42 -27.65
CA GLN A 33 -11.71 30.07 -27.18
C GLN A 33 -12.53 29.20 -28.16
N GLN A 34 -11.86 28.51 -29.07
CA GLN A 34 -12.49 27.65 -30.08
C GLN A 34 -12.60 26.18 -29.62
N LEU A 35 -12.03 25.83 -28.47
CA LEU A 35 -12.01 24.45 -27.97
C LEU A 35 -13.30 24.08 -27.26
N SER A 36 -13.87 22.93 -27.63
CA SER A 36 -15.02 22.36 -26.93
C SER A 36 -14.65 21.88 -25.51
N ALA A 37 -15.64 21.76 -24.63
CA ALA A 37 -15.44 21.24 -23.28
C ALA A 37 -14.84 19.82 -23.27
N GLU A 38 -15.20 18.98 -24.25
CA GLU A 38 -14.66 17.63 -24.40
C GLU A 38 -13.17 17.64 -24.79
N ARG A 39 -12.77 18.57 -25.65
CA ARG A 39 -11.36 18.74 -26.05
C ARG A 39 -10.52 19.26 -24.90
N LEU A 40 -11.04 20.22 -24.15
CA LEU A 40 -10.39 20.72 -22.93
C LEU A 40 -10.19 19.62 -21.88
N ASP A 41 -11.20 18.78 -21.64
CA ASP A 41 -11.07 17.61 -20.76
C ASP A 41 -10.01 16.62 -21.29
N THR A 42 -10.03 16.35 -22.59
CA THR A 42 -9.02 15.47 -23.22
C THR A 42 -7.61 16.01 -23.04
N GLY A 43 -7.39 17.31 -23.25
CA GLY A 43 -6.12 17.97 -22.97
C GLY A 43 -5.69 17.84 -21.51
N LEU A 44 -6.62 18.02 -20.57
CA LEU A 44 -6.36 17.86 -19.14
C LEU A 44 -5.94 16.43 -18.78
N ARG A 45 -6.64 15.41 -19.31
CA ARG A 45 -6.27 13.99 -19.13
C ARG A 45 -4.88 13.69 -19.66
N LEU A 46 -4.57 14.18 -20.88
CA LEU A 46 -3.28 13.96 -21.52
C LEU A 46 -2.13 14.61 -20.75
N ALA A 47 -2.28 15.87 -20.35
CA ALA A 47 -1.27 16.60 -19.57
C ALA A 47 -1.08 16.00 -18.17
N THR A 48 -2.16 15.56 -17.53
CA THR A 48 -2.12 14.88 -16.21
C THR A 48 -1.39 13.54 -16.31
N GLY A 49 -1.72 12.73 -17.32
CA GLY A 49 -1.07 11.43 -17.52
C GLY A 49 0.41 11.55 -17.92
N ALA A 50 0.76 12.63 -18.62
CA ALA A 50 2.14 12.94 -19.02
C ALA A 50 2.95 13.71 -17.94
N ALA A 51 2.36 13.95 -16.76
CA ALA A 51 3.02 14.61 -15.64
C ALA A 51 3.48 16.06 -15.91
N HIS A 52 2.68 16.86 -16.64
CA HIS A 52 3.00 18.26 -16.97
C HIS A 52 2.30 19.26 -16.04
N PRO A 53 2.86 19.61 -14.86
CA PRO A 53 2.18 20.44 -13.86
C PRO A 53 1.84 21.85 -14.37
N HIS A 54 2.70 22.44 -15.20
CA HIS A 54 2.48 23.79 -15.74
C HIS A 54 1.27 23.84 -16.68
N ILE A 55 1.08 22.80 -17.50
CA ILE A 55 -0.08 22.69 -18.41
C ILE A 55 -1.35 22.41 -17.60
N VAL A 56 -1.29 21.49 -16.64
CA VAL A 56 -2.42 21.20 -15.73
C VAL A 56 -2.87 22.47 -15.00
N ALA A 57 -1.92 23.27 -14.48
CA ALA A 57 -2.22 24.54 -13.85
C ALA A 57 -2.87 25.55 -14.82
N ALA A 58 -2.36 25.66 -16.05
CA ALA A 58 -2.94 26.54 -17.07
C ALA A 58 -4.39 26.14 -17.42
N LEU A 59 -4.65 24.84 -17.59
CA LEU A 59 -5.99 24.31 -17.87
C LEU A 59 -6.95 24.57 -16.71
N PHE A 60 -6.54 24.33 -15.47
CA PHE A 60 -7.39 24.67 -14.33
C PHE A 60 -7.60 26.17 -14.17
N ASN A 61 -6.63 27.02 -14.51
CA ASN A 61 -6.79 28.48 -14.49
C ASN A 61 -7.75 28.96 -15.60
N ALA A 62 -7.85 28.25 -16.71
CA ALA A 62 -8.84 28.48 -17.75
C ALA A 62 -10.25 27.96 -17.38
N GLY A 63 -10.44 27.43 -16.17
CA GLY A 63 -11.75 26.96 -15.69
C GLY A 63 -12.15 25.57 -16.18
N VAL A 64 -11.20 24.78 -16.73
CA VAL A 64 -11.49 23.41 -17.15
C VAL A 64 -11.93 22.58 -15.94
N PRO A 65 -13.11 21.93 -15.97
CA PRO A 65 -13.62 21.19 -14.84
C PRO A 65 -12.80 19.92 -14.57
N MET A 66 -12.70 19.56 -13.30
CA MET A 66 -12.08 18.31 -12.88
C MET A 66 -13.04 17.14 -13.09
N THR A 67 -12.86 16.41 -14.20
CA THR A 67 -13.68 15.22 -14.49
C THR A 67 -13.14 13.96 -13.80
N PRO A 68 -13.98 12.92 -13.60
CA PRO A 68 -13.50 11.62 -13.14
C PRO A 68 -12.42 11.00 -14.05
N GLY A 69 -12.47 11.29 -15.35
CA GLY A 69 -11.45 10.90 -16.31
C GLY A 69 -10.10 11.54 -16.01
N ALA A 70 -10.08 12.86 -15.77
CA ALA A 70 -8.88 13.60 -15.38
C ALA A 70 -8.30 13.11 -14.05
N VAL A 71 -9.15 12.84 -13.05
CA VAL A 71 -8.72 12.23 -11.78
C VAL A 71 -8.12 10.84 -12.02
N GLY A 72 -8.73 10.04 -12.89
CA GLY A 72 -8.19 8.72 -13.23
C GLY A 72 -6.83 8.77 -13.91
N SER A 73 -6.54 9.81 -14.69
CA SER A 73 -5.23 10.03 -15.33
C SER A 73 -4.11 10.37 -14.34
N LEU A 74 -4.40 10.63 -13.07
CA LEU A 74 -3.38 10.84 -12.04
C LEU A 74 -2.47 9.62 -11.88
N CYS A 75 -2.91 8.40 -12.20
CA CYS A 75 -2.06 7.22 -12.16
C CYS A 75 -0.84 7.32 -13.10
N GLY A 76 -0.82 8.28 -14.02
CA GLY A 76 0.25 8.45 -15.00
C GLY A 76 0.11 7.48 -16.18
N ARG A 77 0.99 7.65 -17.17
CA ARG A 77 1.18 6.67 -18.25
C ARG A 77 1.86 5.42 -17.71
N GLU A 78 1.55 4.28 -18.30
CA GLU A 78 2.20 3.01 -17.98
C GLU A 78 3.72 3.14 -18.19
N GLY A 79 4.50 2.79 -17.17
CA GLY A 79 5.96 2.94 -17.16
C GLY A 79 6.49 4.37 -17.02
N GLY A 80 5.61 5.38 -16.92
CA GLY A 80 5.99 6.78 -16.71
C GLY A 80 6.06 7.17 -15.22
N GLN A 81 6.95 8.10 -14.88
CA GLN A 81 7.01 8.69 -13.53
C GLN A 81 6.00 9.83 -13.41
N GLN A 82 5.09 9.73 -12.45
CA GLN A 82 4.16 10.83 -12.13
C GLN A 82 4.85 11.90 -11.27
N ASP A 83 4.41 13.16 -11.40
CA ASP A 83 4.89 14.27 -10.60
C ASP A 83 3.92 14.58 -9.43
N PRO A 84 4.38 14.58 -8.16
CA PRO A 84 3.56 14.93 -7.00
C PRO A 84 2.91 16.31 -7.10
N ARG A 85 3.50 17.26 -7.83
CA ARG A 85 2.93 18.60 -8.09
C ARG A 85 1.60 18.52 -8.83
N VAL A 86 1.43 17.54 -9.73
CA VAL A 86 0.15 17.34 -10.42
C VAL A 86 -0.92 16.91 -9.42
N ILE A 87 -0.60 15.97 -8.53
CA ILE A 87 -1.52 15.54 -7.46
C ILE A 87 -1.88 16.73 -6.56
N ARG A 88 -0.89 17.54 -6.15
CA ARG A 88 -1.11 18.78 -5.37
C ARG A 88 -2.12 19.69 -6.03
N LEU A 89 -1.94 19.99 -7.31
CA LEU A 89 -2.85 20.86 -8.07
C LEU A 89 -4.30 20.36 -8.03
N PHE A 90 -4.52 19.05 -8.16
CA PHE A 90 -5.88 18.50 -8.07
C PHE A 90 -6.50 18.69 -6.69
N PHE A 91 -5.77 18.43 -5.61
CA PHE A 91 -6.29 18.68 -4.26
C PHE A 91 -6.49 20.17 -3.97
N ASP A 92 -5.63 21.04 -4.48
CA ASP A 92 -5.74 22.49 -4.33
C ASP A 92 -6.99 23.02 -5.06
N ARG A 93 -7.47 22.30 -6.09
CA ARG A 93 -8.77 22.54 -6.76
C ARG A 93 -9.94 21.78 -6.15
N GLY A 94 -9.75 21.20 -4.97
CA GLY A 94 -10.84 20.62 -4.17
C GLY A 94 -11.11 19.13 -4.42
N LEU A 95 -10.18 18.39 -5.05
CA LEU A 95 -10.28 16.93 -5.11
C LEU A 95 -10.45 16.36 -3.70
N LYS A 96 -11.52 15.59 -3.49
CA LYS A 96 -11.78 14.95 -2.20
C LYS A 96 -11.07 13.59 -2.13
N PRO A 97 -10.46 13.21 -0.99
CA PRO A 97 -9.74 11.94 -0.86
C PRO A 97 -10.58 10.70 -1.23
N LYS A 98 -11.88 10.70 -0.90
CA LYS A 98 -12.81 9.62 -1.26
C LYS A 98 -13.06 9.49 -2.76
N LYS A 99 -12.80 10.54 -3.54
CA LYS A 99 -12.97 10.58 -5.00
C LYS A 99 -11.67 10.30 -5.77
N CYS A 100 -10.57 10.04 -5.07
CA CYS A 100 -9.29 9.62 -5.68
C CYS A 100 -9.38 8.19 -6.23
N THR A 101 -10.05 8.01 -7.36
CA THR A 101 -10.20 6.73 -8.06
C THR A 101 -9.94 6.85 -9.55
N THR A 102 -9.52 5.76 -10.16
CA THR A 102 -9.53 5.58 -11.62
C THR A 102 -10.96 5.57 -12.17
N SER A 103 -11.10 5.65 -13.50
CA SER A 103 -12.39 5.49 -14.19
C SER A 103 -13.10 4.17 -13.89
N ARG A 104 -12.34 3.12 -13.55
CA ARG A 104 -12.86 1.81 -13.13
C ARG A 104 -13.20 1.72 -11.63
N GLY A 105 -13.08 2.83 -10.90
CA GLY A 105 -13.37 2.88 -9.46
C GLY A 105 -12.24 2.34 -8.57
N GLU A 106 -11.08 1.98 -9.13
CA GLU A 106 -9.92 1.56 -8.33
C GLU A 106 -9.28 2.75 -7.60
N PRO A 107 -9.00 2.68 -6.30
CA PRO A 107 -8.31 3.72 -5.53
C PRO A 107 -6.96 4.06 -6.13
N LEU A 108 -6.65 5.34 -6.32
CA LEU A 108 -5.41 5.74 -6.98
C LEU A 108 -4.14 5.33 -6.21
N LEU A 109 -4.21 5.32 -4.88
CA LEU A 109 -3.08 5.03 -4.00
C LEU A 109 -2.39 3.69 -4.31
N ARG A 110 -3.14 2.68 -4.78
CA ARG A 110 -2.57 1.36 -5.10
C ARG A 110 -1.63 1.33 -6.31
N PHE A 111 -1.53 2.43 -7.05
CA PHE A 111 -0.72 2.58 -8.27
C PHE A 111 0.48 3.50 -8.08
N PHE A 112 0.69 4.06 -6.88
CA PHE A 112 1.76 5.01 -6.61
C PHE A 112 2.88 4.40 -5.78
N TYR A 113 4.12 4.79 -6.09
CA TYR A 113 5.33 4.14 -5.58
C TYR A 113 6.37 5.11 -4.96
N SER A 114 6.04 6.38 -4.82
CA SER A 114 7.02 7.43 -4.51
C SER A 114 6.39 8.56 -3.68
N ASP A 115 6.98 9.75 -3.74
CA ASP A 115 6.44 11.01 -3.21
C ASP A 115 4.96 11.24 -3.57
N CYS A 116 4.47 10.66 -4.68
CA CYS A 116 3.06 10.70 -5.05
C CYS A 116 2.15 9.95 -4.04
N ALA A 117 2.60 8.79 -3.54
CA ALA A 117 1.88 8.06 -2.50
C ALA A 117 1.85 8.87 -1.21
N ARG A 118 2.98 9.48 -0.84
CA ARG A 118 3.07 10.38 0.32
C ARG A 118 2.10 11.56 0.21
N GLU A 119 2.06 12.23 -0.93
CA GLU A 119 1.14 13.35 -1.15
C GLU A 119 -0.33 12.91 -0.99
N LEU A 120 -0.73 11.76 -1.54
CA LEU A 120 -2.09 11.26 -1.35
C LEU A 120 -2.42 10.98 0.13
N LEU A 121 -1.48 10.36 0.84
CA LEU A 121 -1.64 10.00 2.24
C LEU A 121 -1.72 11.24 3.15
N GLU A 122 -0.86 12.24 2.92
CA GLU A 122 -0.88 13.52 3.63
C GLU A 122 -2.20 14.30 3.44
N ARG A 123 -2.91 14.05 2.32
CA ARG A 123 -4.23 14.63 2.03
C ARG A 123 -5.38 13.81 2.61
N GLY A 124 -5.10 12.74 3.36
CA GLY A 124 -6.11 11.92 4.04
C GLY A 124 -6.77 10.87 3.15
N VAL A 125 -6.08 10.40 2.10
CA VAL A 125 -6.52 9.20 1.37
C VAL A 125 -6.35 7.98 2.28
N ASP A 126 -7.43 7.22 2.48
CA ASP A 126 -7.42 6.02 3.32
C ASP A 126 -6.51 4.92 2.71
N PRO A 127 -5.44 4.49 3.43
CA PRO A 127 -4.52 3.47 2.94
C PRO A 127 -5.13 2.07 2.87
N ASN A 128 -6.29 1.85 3.47
CA ASN A 128 -6.99 0.57 3.49
C ASN A 128 -8.10 0.46 2.45
N ARG A 129 -8.37 1.54 1.71
CA ARG A 129 -9.46 1.54 0.75
C ARG A 129 -9.14 0.59 -0.41
N CYS A 130 -10.04 -0.37 -0.63
CA CYS A 130 -9.99 -1.28 -1.77
C CYS A 130 -10.97 -0.86 -2.87
N GLY A 131 -10.60 -1.16 -4.11
CA GLY A 131 -11.48 -1.02 -5.27
C GLY A 131 -12.32 -2.27 -5.53
N PRO A 132 -13.03 -2.32 -6.67
CA PRO A 132 -13.80 -3.49 -7.12
C PRO A 132 -13.00 -4.79 -7.13
N ARG A 133 -11.69 -4.74 -7.41
CA ARG A 133 -10.80 -5.93 -7.38
C ARG A 133 -10.48 -6.43 -5.97
N LYS A 134 -10.90 -5.73 -4.91
CA LYS A 134 -10.61 -6.06 -3.51
C LYS A 134 -9.11 -6.13 -3.16
N VAL A 135 -8.24 -5.55 -3.98
CA VAL A 135 -6.80 -5.51 -3.72
C VAL A 135 -6.45 -4.22 -2.99
N SER A 136 -5.92 -4.33 -1.78
CA SER A 136 -5.50 -3.18 -0.98
C SER A 136 -4.23 -2.52 -1.56
N PRO A 137 -4.01 -1.23 -1.28
CA PRO A 137 -2.75 -0.56 -1.61
C PRO A 137 -1.53 -1.30 -1.03
N LEU A 138 -1.67 -1.87 0.17
CA LEU A 138 -0.59 -2.62 0.83
C LEU A 138 -0.22 -3.91 0.07
N VAL A 139 -1.21 -4.62 -0.49
CA VAL A 139 -0.96 -5.80 -1.35
C VAL A 139 -0.24 -5.40 -2.65
N SER A 140 -0.59 -4.25 -3.25
CA SER A 140 0.16 -3.73 -4.41
C SER A 140 1.62 -3.43 -4.06
N ALA A 141 1.86 -2.76 -2.92
CA ALA A 141 3.21 -2.44 -2.47
C ALA A 141 4.03 -3.71 -2.17
N LEU A 142 3.40 -4.75 -1.62
CA LEU A 142 4.05 -6.04 -1.40
C LEU A 142 4.61 -6.66 -2.70
N GLY A 143 3.89 -6.52 -3.82
CA GLY A 143 4.37 -6.98 -5.13
C GLY A 143 5.66 -6.30 -5.60
N LYS A 144 5.99 -5.14 -5.03
CA LYS A 144 7.09 -4.27 -5.43
C LYS A 144 8.27 -4.24 -4.46
N VAL A 145 8.21 -4.98 -3.36
CA VAL A 145 9.29 -5.08 -2.36
C VAL A 145 10.66 -5.41 -2.98
N HIS A 146 10.67 -6.20 -4.05
CA HIS A 146 11.91 -6.56 -4.76
C HIS A 146 12.51 -5.41 -5.59
N GLU A 147 11.73 -4.37 -5.90
CA GLU A 147 12.16 -3.18 -6.65
C GLU A 147 12.55 -2.03 -5.72
N ASP A 148 11.76 -1.77 -4.67
CA ASP A 148 11.91 -0.59 -3.79
C ASP A 148 12.35 -0.91 -2.35
N GLY A 149 12.64 -2.18 -2.06
CA GLY A 149 13.00 -2.64 -0.72
C GLY A 149 11.86 -2.56 0.31
N GLY A 150 10.62 -2.32 -0.12
CA GLY A 150 9.46 -2.13 0.74
C GLY A 150 9.26 -0.69 1.23
N ALA A 151 9.92 0.30 0.61
CA ALA A 151 9.77 1.71 1.00
C ALA A 151 8.31 2.19 0.97
N VAL A 152 7.56 1.85 -0.08
CA VAL A 152 6.15 2.21 -0.20
C VAL A 152 5.28 1.44 0.79
N PHE A 153 5.63 0.17 1.03
CA PHE A 153 4.94 -0.65 2.00
C PHE A 153 5.04 -0.03 3.40
N ASP A 154 6.25 0.38 3.79
CA ASP A 154 6.50 1.01 5.09
C ASP A 154 5.79 2.35 5.24
N LEU A 155 5.78 3.15 4.18
CA LEU A 155 5.01 4.39 4.14
C LEU A 155 3.51 4.14 4.35
N LEU A 156 2.93 3.11 3.70
CA LEU A 156 1.52 2.78 3.88
C LEU A 156 1.23 2.35 5.32
N VAL A 157 2.11 1.54 5.93
CA VAL A 157 1.99 1.12 7.33
C VAL A 157 2.09 2.32 8.28
N GLU A 158 3.02 3.26 8.04
CA GLU A 158 3.17 4.51 8.80
C GLU A 158 1.85 5.32 8.84
N TYR A 159 1.10 5.32 7.74
CA TYR A 159 -0.19 6.02 7.64
C TYR A 159 -1.39 5.16 8.05
N GLY A 160 -1.18 3.98 8.64
CA GLY A 160 -2.24 3.14 9.21
C GLY A 160 -2.81 2.08 8.27
N ALA A 161 -2.06 1.64 7.26
CA ALA A 161 -2.41 0.43 6.52
C ALA A 161 -2.43 -0.79 7.45
N LYS A 162 -3.46 -1.61 7.33
CA LYS A 162 -3.66 -2.81 8.15
C LYS A 162 -2.69 -3.89 7.72
N LEU A 163 -1.89 -4.34 8.68
CA LEU A 163 -0.93 -5.43 8.51
C LEU A 163 -1.59 -6.72 9.00
N ASP A 164 -2.08 -7.55 8.09
CA ASP A 164 -2.80 -8.79 8.39
C ASP A 164 -2.14 -10.04 7.78
N ALA A 165 -2.45 -11.21 8.36
CA ALA A 165 -1.87 -12.49 7.95
C ALA A 165 -2.25 -12.91 6.51
N GLY A 166 -3.32 -12.35 5.94
CA GLY A 166 -3.71 -12.56 4.54
C GLY A 166 -2.67 -12.05 3.54
N LEU A 167 -1.73 -11.20 3.96
CA LEU A 167 -0.59 -10.80 3.15
C LEU A 167 0.32 -11.98 2.78
N PHE A 168 0.47 -12.99 3.64
CA PHE A 168 1.22 -14.20 3.29
C PHE A 168 0.59 -14.95 2.12
N PHE A 169 -0.74 -15.07 2.10
CA PHE A 169 -1.43 -15.67 0.96
C PHE A 169 -1.13 -14.91 -0.33
N ASN A 170 -1.19 -13.57 -0.30
CA ASN A 170 -0.85 -12.75 -1.45
C ASN A 170 0.64 -12.88 -1.87
N ALA A 171 1.55 -13.02 -0.91
CA ALA A 171 2.97 -13.24 -1.18
C ALA A 171 3.22 -14.57 -1.92
N LEU A 172 2.47 -15.61 -1.58
CA LEU A 172 2.67 -16.99 -2.03
C LEU A 172 1.92 -17.33 -3.32
N VAL A 173 0.69 -16.84 -3.53
CA VAL A 173 -0.16 -17.29 -4.66
C VAL A 173 0.19 -16.57 -5.97
N TRP A 174 0.45 -15.26 -5.89
CA TRP A 174 0.41 -14.38 -7.06
C TRP A 174 1.80 -13.97 -7.59
N GLY A 175 2.79 -14.86 -7.48
CA GLY A 175 3.94 -14.81 -8.39
C GLY A 175 5.34 -14.74 -7.79
N THR A 176 6.26 -14.45 -8.70
CA THR A 176 7.72 -14.33 -8.56
C THR A 176 8.15 -13.64 -7.27
N ASN A 177 9.37 -13.94 -6.81
CA ASN A 177 9.94 -13.37 -5.58
C ASN A 177 9.13 -13.71 -4.31
N SER A 178 8.42 -14.85 -4.29
CA SER A 178 7.68 -15.34 -3.12
C SER A 178 8.56 -15.41 -1.87
N ALA A 179 9.82 -15.82 -2.02
CA ALA A 179 10.81 -15.85 -0.93
C ALA A 179 11.11 -14.45 -0.37
N ILE A 180 11.34 -13.46 -1.24
CA ILE A 180 11.62 -12.07 -0.83
C ILE A 180 10.42 -11.48 -0.11
N LYS A 181 9.21 -11.62 -0.68
CA LYS A 181 7.96 -11.15 -0.08
C LYS A 181 7.72 -11.80 1.29
N THR A 182 7.92 -13.11 1.40
CA THR A 182 7.73 -13.86 2.65
C THR A 182 8.72 -13.40 3.73
N ARG A 183 10.02 -13.33 3.40
CA ARG A 183 11.04 -12.83 4.34
C ARG A 183 10.77 -11.38 4.77
N PHE A 184 10.33 -10.54 3.84
CA PHE A 184 9.96 -9.17 4.15
C PHE A 184 8.78 -9.11 5.12
N LEU A 185 7.70 -9.85 4.88
CA LEU A 185 6.55 -9.90 5.79
C LEU A 185 6.95 -10.41 7.18
N LEU A 186 7.79 -11.45 7.26
CA LEU A 186 8.33 -11.94 8.53
C LEU A 186 9.14 -10.85 9.26
N SER A 187 9.93 -10.05 8.52
CA SER A 187 10.66 -8.91 9.10
C SER A 187 9.76 -7.80 9.65
N LYS A 188 8.49 -7.74 9.20
CA LYS A 188 7.47 -6.83 9.74
C LYS A 188 6.73 -7.40 10.95
N GLY A 189 7.13 -8.58 11.44
CA GLY A 189 6.61 -9.18 12.66
C GLY A 189 5.27 -9.91 12.48
N LEU A 190 4.88 -10.26 11.25
CA LEU A 190 3.71 -11.12 11.05
C LEU A 190 3.99 -12.51 11.64
N ASP A 191 3.02 -13.02 12.39
CA ASP A 191 3.08 -14.37 12.94
C ASP A 191 3.03 -15.42 11.82
N PRO A 192 4.06 -16.27 11.66
CA PRO A 192 4.10 -17.30 10.62
C PRO A 192 3.07 -18.42 10.84
N ASN A 193 2.42 -18.49 12.00
CA ASN A 193 1.39 -19.46 12.33
C ASN A 193 -0.04 -18.92 12.21
N ALA A 194 -0.20 -17.61 11.99
CA ALA A 194 -1.52 -17.00 11.89
C ALA A 194 -2.26 -17.49 10.64
N THR A 195 -3.53 -17.86 10.79
CA THR A 195 -4.38 -18.27 9.66
C THR A 195 -4.49 -17.13 8.65
N THR A 196 -4.03 -17.37 7.42
CA THR A 196 -4.06 -16.40 6.32
C THR A 196 -5.47 -16.07 5.87
N SER A 197 -6.35 -17.07 5.87
CA SER A 197 -7.79 -16.94 5.61
C SER A 197 -8.51 -18.24 5.97
N ALA A 198 -9.84 -18.17 6.09
CA ALA A 198 -10.69 -19.34 6.30
C ALA A 198 -10.61 -20.39 5.16
N GLU A 199 -10.14 -19.99 3.98
CA GLU A 199 -10.03 -20.90 2.83
C GLU A 199 -8.67 -21.62 2.80
N TRP A 200 -7.59 -20.95 3.19
CA TRP A 200 -6.21 -21.37 2.86
C TRP A 200 -5.35 -21.78 4.05
N GLY A 201 -5.83 -21.64 5.29
CA GLY A 201 -5.10 -22.08 6.48
C GLY A 201 -3.88 -21.20 6.79
N THR A 202 -2.84 -21.78 7.38
CA THR A 202 -1.59 -21.07 7.74
C THR A 202 -0.71 -20.78 6.51
N PRO A 203 0.28 -19.87 6.60
CA PRO A 203 1.22 -19.60 5.53
C PRO A 203 1.93 -20.86 5.01
N LEU A 204 2.25 -21.81 5.89
CA LEU A 204 2.84 -23.09 5.49
C LEU A 204 1.89 -23.94 4.64
N HIS A 205 0.59 -23.97 4.92
CA HIS A 205 -0.37 -24.70 4.08
C HIS A 205 -0.36 -24.15 2.64
N ALA A 206 -0.38 -22.82 2.50
CA ALA A 206 -0.30 -22.17 1.21
C ALA A 206 1.05 -22.47 0.53
N ALA A 207 2.17 -22.34 1.23
CA ALA A 207 3.50 -22.57 0.66
C ALA A 207 3.72 -24.01 0.19
N VAL A 208 3.18 -25.01 0.91
CA VAL A 208 3.17 -26.42 0.49
C VAL A 208 2.33 -26.63 -0.76
N LEU A 209 1.15 -26.01 -0.84
CA LEU A 209 0.29 -26.15 -2.01
C LEU A 209 0.93 -25.60 -3.29
N PHE A 210 1.63 -24.47 -3.19
CA PHE A 210 2.29 -23.80 -4.32
C PHE A 210 3.74 -24.28 -4.52
N GLU A 211 4.20 -25.27 -3.76
CA GLU A 211 5.53 -25.91 -3.92
C GLU A 211 6.69 -24.91 -3.83
N HIS A 212 6.61 -24.01 -2.86
CA HIS A 212 7.58 -22.95 -2.69
C HIS A 212 8.59 -23.28 -1.58
N GLU A 213 9.70 -23.95 -1.96
CA GLU A 213 10.73 -24.40 -1.02
C GLU A 213 11.35 -23.25 -0.22
N GLU A 214 11.79 -22.16 -0.85
CA GLU A 214 12.48 -21.07 -0.13
C GLU A 214 11.56 -20.28 0.82
N PRO A 215 10.28 -20.01 0.47
CA PRO A 215 9.29 -19.54 1.44
C PRO A 215 9.05 -20.52 2.59
N ILE A 216 9.02 -21.84 2.35
CA ILE A 216 8.87 -22.84 3.41
C ILE A 216 10.05 -22.74 4.38
N GLU A 217 11.29 -22.72 3.88
CA GLU A 217 12.49 -22.54 4.70
C GLU A 217 12.42 -21.25 5.54
N ALA A 218 12.03 -20.13 4.92
CA ALA A 218 11.90 -18.85 5.61
C ALA A 218 10.84 -18.90 6.72
N LEU A 219 9.69 -19.52 6.47
CA LEU A 219 8.62 -19.69 7.45
C LEU A 219 9.06 -20.60 8.60
N LEU A 220 9.68 -21.75 8.31
CA LEU A 220 10.19 -22.68 9.34
C LEU A 220 11.28 -22.02 10.20
N ALA A 221 12.22 -21.30 9.58
CA ALA A 221 13.25 -20.55 10.30
C ALA A 221 12.65 -19.47 11.22
N ALA A 222 11.47 -18.93 10.88
CA ALA A 222 10.72 -17.99 11.70
C ALA A 222 9.83 -18.68 12.77
N GLY A 223 9.83 -20.01 12.85
CA GLY A 223 9.06 -20.77 13.83
C GLY A 223 7.64 -21.13 13.39
N ALA A 224 7.39 -21.22 12.09
CA ALA A 224 6.16 -21.83 11.59
C ALA A 224 6.09 -23.31 11.99
N ASP A 225 4.93 -23.73 12.49
CA ASP A 225 4.69 -25.10 12.94
C ASP A 225 4.20 -25.97 11.76
N PRO A 226 4.99 -26.97 11.31
CA PRO A 226 4.58 -27.88 10.24
C PRO A 226 3.46 -28.86 10.66
N MET A 227 3.09 -28.87 11.94
CA MET A 227 1.97 -29.63 12.50
C MET A 227 0.76 -28.75 12.82
N ALA A 228 0.80 -27.45 12.52
CA ALA A 228 -0.29 -26.54 12.79
C ALA A 228 -1.59 -27.03 12.13
N ARG A 229 -2.64 -27.18 12.93
CA ARG A 229 -3.97 -27.52 12.43
C ARG A 229 -4.76 -26.23 12.27
N SER A 230 -5.10 -25.91 11.03
CA SER A 230 -6.00 -24.80 10.73
C SER A 230 -7.21 -25.37 10.01
N GLU A 231 -8.36 -25.39 10.68
CA GLU A 231 -9.63 -25.70 10.03
C GLU A 231 -9.85 -24.69 8.90
N CYS A 232 -9.65 -25.14 7.66
CA CYS A 232 -9.85 -24.32 6.48
C CYS A 232 -10.60 -25.11 5.42
N ALA A 233 -11.37 -24.39 4.59
CA ALA A 233 -12.25 -25.02 3.61
C ALA A 233 -11.51 -25.95 2.64
N LYS A 234 -10.24 -25.64 2.31
CA LYS A 234 -9.48 -26.38 1.30
C LYS A 234 -8.79 -27.64 1.81
N PHE A 235 -8.35 -27.65 3.06
CA PHE A 235 -7.54 -28.75 3.62
C PHE A 235 -8.23 -29.50 4.76
N GLY A 236 -9.33 -28.95 5.31
CA GLY A 236 -9.99 -29.48 6.49
C GLY A 236 -9.14 -29.21 7.73
N ASP A 237 -8.94 -30.24 8.54
CA ASP A 237 -8.13 -30.25 9.76
C ASP A 237 -6.67 -30.69 9.53
N ARG A 238 -6.30 -30.95 8.26
CA ARG A 238 -4.97 -31.45 7.88
C ARG A 238 -3.89 -30.46 8.26
N SER A 239 -2.75 -30.96 8.73
CA SER A 239 -1.54 -30.15 8.92
C SER A 239 -0.78 -29.92 7.60
N PRO A 240 0.18 -28.96 7.56
CA PRO A 240 1.06 -28.79 6.41
C PRO A 240 1.81 -30.07 6.04
N THR A 241 2.26 -30.84 7.03
CA THR A 241 2.91 -32.15 6.82
C THR A 241 1.96 -33.15 6.18
N GLU A 242 0.76 -33.33 6.74
CA GLU A 242 -0.26 -34.26 6.20
C GLU A 242 -0.71 -33.86 4.79
N LEU A 243 -0.74 -32.56 4.49
CA LEU A 243 -1.00 -32.04 3.15
C LEU A 243 0.12 -32.43 2.17
N ALA A 244 1.39 -32.25 2.55
CA ALA A 244 2.54 -32.65 1.72
C ALA A 244 2.57 -34.16 1.47
N GLU A 245 2.32 -34.99 2.48
CA GLU A 245 2.20 -36.45 2.34
C GLU A 245 1.04 -36.86 1.43
N SER A 246 -0.11 -36.20 1.57
CA SER A 246 -1.27 -36.44 0.71
C SER A 246 -0.99 -36.06 -0.74
N ARG A 247 -0.19 -35.03 -1.00
CA ARG A 247 0.26 -34.67 -2.36
C ARG A 247 1.21 -35.72 -2.91
N LEU A 248 2.21 -36.11 -2.12
CA LEU A 248 3.20 -37.13 -2.50
C LEU A 248 2.52 -38.45 -2.94
N ARG A 249 1.50 -38.91 -2.19
CA ARG A 249 0.73 -40.12 -2.52
C ARG A 249 -0.06 -40.04 -3.82
N ARG A 250 -0.38 -38.83 -4.29
CA ARG A 250 -1.17 -38.59 -5.51
C ARG A 250 -0.30 -38.36 -6.75
N CYS A 251 1.02 -38.27 -6.60
CA CYS A 251 1.96 -38.07 -7.71
C CYS A 251 2.26 -39.39 -8.43
N SER A 252 2.27 -39.37 -9.76
CA SER A 252 2.83 -40.47 -10.57
C SER A 252 4.36 -40.48 -10.49
N GLU A 253 4.98 -41.65 -10.72
CA GLU A 253 6.41 -41.86 -10.47
C GLU A 253 7.38 -41.00 -11.33
N SER A 254 6.88 -40.35 -12.38
CA SER A 254 7.67 -39.52 -13.32
C SER A 254 7.46 -38.01 -13.13
N SER A 255 6.94 -37.58 -11.98
CA SER A 255 6.57 -36.18 -11.73
C SER A 255 7.61 -35.45 -10.88
N GLY A 256 8.16 -34.33 -11.37
CA GLY A 256 9.04 -33.45 -10.56
C GLY A 256 8.39 -32.94 -9.27
N MET A 257 7.06 -32.96 -9.21
CA MET A 257 6.24 -32.75 -8.00
C MET A 257 6.60 -33.70 -6.86
N LYS A 258 6.93 -34.97 -7.18
CA LYS A 258 7.26 -36.01 -6.20
C LYS A 258 8.55 -35.65 -5.45
N ASP A 259 9.56 -35.20 -6.19
CA ASP A 259 10.85 -34.78 -5.63
C ASP A 259 10.68 -33.53 -4.75
N THR A 260 9.90 -32.54 -5.22
CA THR A 260 9.62 -31.34 -4.42
C THR A 260 8.88 -31.67 -3.13
N CYS A 261 7.87 -32.54 -3.17
CA CYS A 261 7.16 -32.97 -1.97
C CYS A 261 8.08 -33.72 -0.99
N GLN A 262 9.01 -34.55 -1.49
CA GLN A 262 10.00 -35.22 -0.64
C GLN A 262 10.97 -34.24 0.03
N ARG A 263 11.43 -33.21 -0.71
CA ARG A 263 12.27 -32.15 -0.13
C ARG A 263 11.53 -31.35 0.94
N ILE A 264 10.26 -30.99 0.68
CA ILE A 264 9.41 -30.30 1.66
C ILE A 264 9.24 -31.14 2.94
N LEU A 265 8.95 -32.43 2.80
CA LEU A 265 8.83 -33.33 3.97
C LEU A 265 10.14 -33.43 4.74
N LYS A 266 11.29 -33.48 4.05
CA LYS A 266 12.60 -33.45 4.69
C LYS A 266 12.83 -32.14 5.47
N LEU A 267 12.47 -30.99 4.89
CA LEU A 267 12.55 -29.70 5.59
C LEU A 267 11.71 -29.70 6.87
N PHE A 268 10.51 -30.30 6.84
CA PHE A 268 9.67 -30.43 8.03
C PHE A 268 10.28 -31.34 9.09
N THR A 269 10.84 -32.49 8.72
CA THR A 269 11.53 -33.37 9.67
C THR A 269 12.73 -32.69 10.30
N ASP A 270 13.54 -31.99 9.50
CA ASP A 270 14.74 -31.30 9.97
C ASP A 270 14.38 -30.16 10.94
N ALA A 271 13.32 -29.40 10.65
CA ALA A 271 12.81 -28.35 11.54
C ALA A 271 12.33 -28.93 12.89
N GLN A 272 11.63 -30.07 12.88
CA GLN A 272 11.16 -30.73 14.11
C GLN A 272 12.31 -31.26 14.97
N VAL A 273 13.36 -31.83 14.36
CA VAL A 273 14.57 -32.29 15.08
C VAL A 273 15.36 -31.09 15.64
N GLY A 274 15.44 -29.98 14.91
CA GLY A 274 16.02 -28.72 15.40
C GLY A 274 15.26 -28.14 16.58
N HIS A 275 13.92 -28.20 16.57
CA HIS A 275 13.08 -27.74 17.67
C HIS A 275 13.20 -28.62 18.92
N THR A 276 13.31 -29.94 18.79
CA THR A 276 13.48 -30.86 19.94
C THR A 276 14.84 -30.67 20.63
N THR A 277 15.92 -30.47 19.87
CA THR A 277 17.25 -30.17 20.44
C THR A 277 17.32 -28.77 21.07
N SER A 278 16.69 -27.76 20.46
CA SER A 278 16.57 -26.40 21.01
C SER A 278 15.65 -26.32 22.23
N ALA A 279 14.53 -27.05 22.23
CA ALA A 279 13.62 -27.17 23.37
C ALA A 279 14.27 -27.91 24.54
N THR A 280 15.09 -28.94 24.26
CA THR A 280 15.89 -29.65 25.28
C THR A 280 16.96 -28.72 25.88
N LYS A 281 17.66 -27.93 25.04
CA LYS A 281 18.57 -26.87 25.52
C LYS A 281 17.85 -25.80 26.34
N ARG A 282 16.64 -25.37 25.96
CA ARG A 282 15.79 -24.45 26.74
C ARG A 282 15.28 -25.05 28.05
N LYS A 283 14.98 -26.36 28.10
CA LYS A 283 14.59 -27.09 29.33
C LYS A 283 15.77 -27.23 30.29
N ILE A 284 16.97 -27.54 29.78
CA ILE A 284 18.21 -27.57 30.56
C ILE A 284 18.53 -26.17 31.11
N LYS A 285 18.38 -25.12 30.30
CA LYS A 285 18.60 -23.73 30.74
C LYS A 285 17.57 -23.29 31.80
N LYS A 286 16.30 -23.73 31.71
CA LYS A 286 15.25 -23.48 32.72
C LYS A 286 15.49 -24.25 34.04
N GLN A 287 16.06 -25.44 34.01
CA GLN A 287 16.39 -26.18 35.23
C GLN A 287 17.62 -25.59 35.96
N HIS A 288 18.56 -24.98 35.23
CA HIS A 288 19.72 -24.30 35.82
C HIS A 288 19.52 -22.81 36.16
N THR A 289 18.33 -22.24 35.97
CA THR A 289 18.03 -20.82 36.27
C THR A 289 16.81 -20.66 37.17
N THR A 290 16.83 -21.31 38.33
CA THR A 290 16.21 -20.72 39.53
C THR A 290 17.36 -20.11 40.32
N VAL A 291 17.26 -18.82 40.64
CA VAL A 291 18.33 -17.93 41.15
C VAL A 291 19.17 -17.28 40.03
N THR A 292 18.67 -16.19 39.46
CA THR A 292 19.24 -14.82 39.53
C THR A 292 18.56 -13.96 38.45
N LYS A 293 17.82 -12.93 38.88
CA LYS A 293 17.22 -11.91 37.99
C LYS A 293 18.34 -11.05 37.37
N LYS A 294 18.48 -11.05 36.05
CA LYS A 294 18.73 -9.86 35.19
C LYS A 294 18.81 -10.27 33.70
N SER A 295 18.29 -9.38 32.86
CA SER A 295 18.16 -9.38 31.40
C SER A 295 19.32 -9.99 30.60
N GLN A 296 19.01 -10.79 29.57
CA GLN A 296 19.89 -11.01 28.41
C GLN A 296 19.05 -11.17 27.13
N ILE A 297 19.01 -10.11 26.33
CA ILE A 297 18.69 -10.10 24.91
C ILE A 297 19.98 -10.49 24.17
N SER A 298 19.88 -11.26 23.09
CA SER A 298 21.02 -11.70 22.28
C SER A 298 21.79 -10.50 21.70
N GLU A 299 23.09 -10.37 22.01
CA GLU A 299 23.99 -9.31 21.52
C GLU A 299 24.07 -9.26 19.98
N ASP A 300 23.82 -10.38 19.30
CA ASP A 300 23.82 -10.47 17.83
C ASP A 300 22.61 -9.78 17.18
N ALA A 301 21.46 -9.73 17.89
CA ALA A 301 20.27 -9.02 17.42
C ALA A 301 20.39 -7.50 17.64
N GLU A 302 21.14 -7.09 18.66
CA GLU A 302 21.38 -5.68 18.97
C GLU A 302 22.38 -5.07 17.98
N ALA A 303 23.41 -5.83 17.56
CA ALA A 303 24.37 -5.40 16.55
C ALA A 303 23.73 -5.14 15.17
N GLY A 304 22.78 -6.00 14.75
CA GLY A 304 22.00 -5.80 13.52
C GLY A 304 21.08 -4.57 13.58
N LEU A 305 20.46 -4.32 14.74
CA LEU A 305 19.55 -3.19 14.95
C LEU A 305 20.31 -1.85 15.06
N LEU A 306 21.51 -1.84 15.66
CA LEU A 306 22.41 -0.68 15.73
C LEU A 306 23.02 -0.33 14.36
N ALA A 307 23.43 -1.33 13.57
CA ALA A 307 23.93 -1.11 12.21
C ALA A 307 22.87 -0.51 11.28
N TYR A 308 21.61 -0.93 11.45
CA TYR A 308 20.47 -0.36 10.72
C TYR A 308 20.15 1.08 11.18
N ARG A 309 20.08 1.35 12.49
CA ARG A 309 19.85 2.69 13.04
C ARG A 309 20.95 3.69 12.67
N ALA A 310 22.21 3.25 12.60
CA ALA A 310 23.34 4.09 12.20
C ALA A 310 23.28 4.52 10.73
N ARG A 311 22.64 3.74 9.84
CA ARG A 311 22.40 4.14 8.43
C ARG A 311 21.27 5.17 8.30
N VAL A 312 20.28 5.15 9.19
CA VAL A 312 19.11 6.03 9.12
C VAL A 312 19.37 7.42 9.73
N VAL A 313 20.31 7.56 10.67
CA VAL A 313 20.56 8.84 11.40
C VAL A 313 21.49 9.82 10.66
N ARG A 314 22.07 9.47 9.50
CA ARG A 314 22.90 10.39 8.69
C ARG A 314 22.10 11.23 7.69
N ALA A 315 20.97 11.78 8.10
CA ALA A 315 20.32 12.90 7.41
C ALA A 315 20.38 14.14 8.34
N PRO A 316 20.83 15.32 7.86
CA PRO A 316 21.07 16.45 8.75
C PRO A 316 19.75 17.02 9.29
N ALA A 317 19.66 17.15 10.61
CA ALA A 317 18.54 17.77 11.30
C ALA A 317 18.37 19.24 10.86
N ARG A 318 17.27 19.56 10.18
CA ARG A 318 16.85 20.95 9.94
C ARG A 318 16.13 21.47 11.18
N LYS A 319 16.76 22.46 11.84
CA LYS A 319 16.24 23.21 12.99
C LYS A 319 14.87 23.81 12.67
N THR A 320 13.82 23.37 13.35
CA THR A 320 12.56 24.10 13.43
C THR A 320 12.74 25.27 14.40
N LYS A 321 12.75 26.49 13.87
CA LYS A 321 12.61 27.71 14.67
C LYS A 321 11.17 27.77 15.17
N ASN A 322 10.98 27.62 16.48
CA ASN A 322 9.74 27.98 17.15
C ASN A 322 9.54 29.51 17.03
N ALA A 323 8.36 29.93 16.58
CA ALA A 323 7.86 31.30 16.68
C ALA A 323 6.58 31.29 17.55
N PRO A 324 6.31 32.37 18.31
CA PRO A 324 5.58 32.28 19.57
C PRO A 324 4.05 32.38 19.41
N LYS A 325 3.34 31.77 20.37
CA LYS A 325 1.90 31.95 20.61
C LYS A 325 1.62 33.43 20.89
N LYS A 326 0.71 34.03 20.11
CA LYS A 326 0.08 35.31 20.46
C LYS A 326 -1.00 35.06 21.51
N GLU A 327 -0.81 35.63 22.69
CA GLU A 327 -1.86 35.87 23.67
C GLU A 327 -2.88 36.85 23.08
N GLN A 328 -4.16 36.47 23.09
CA GLN A 328 -5.26 37.38 22.84
C GLN A 328 -5.62 38.06 24.15
N LYS A 329 -5.46 39.39 24.14
CA LYS A 329 -5.71 40.32 25.22
C LYS A 329 -7.18 40.76 25.13
N ASP A 330 -8.02 40.27 26.04
CA ASP A 330 -9.38 40.76 26.20
C ASP A 330 -9.35 42.11 26.94
N THR A 331 -9.87 43.14 26.27
CA THR A 331 -10.17 44.44 26.89
C THR A 331 -11.65 44.75 26.74
N ALA A 332 -12.31 44.92 27.90
CA ALA A 332 -13.40 45.83 28.24
C ALA A 332 -14.70 45.81 27.37
N ASN A 333 -15.84 45.42 27.96
CA ASN A 333 -16.86 46.31 28.57
C ASN A 333 -17.73 47.00 27.49
N VAL A 334 -19.05 46.86 27.40
CA VAL A 334 -20.12 47.36 28.28
C VAL A 334 -21.45 46.83 27.70
N GLY A 335 -22.46 46.51 28.52
CA GLY A 335 -23.84 46.45 28.03
C GLY A 335 -24.81 45.53 28.77
N SER A 336 -25.15 45.90 30.00
CA SER A 336 -26.32 45.39 30.73
C SER A 336 -27.61 45.78 30.01
N VAL A 337 -28.49 44.82 29.69
CA VAL A 337 -29.95 44.98 29.86
C VAL A 337 -30.57 43.63 30.26
N SER A 338 -31.28 43.68 31.38
CA SER A 338 -32.01 42.61 32.05
C SER A 338 -33.47 42.54 31.58
N SER A 339 -34.08 41.37 31.84
CA SER A 339 -35.48 41.10 32.17
C SER A 339 -36.54 40.82 31.07
N ARG A 340 -36.90 39.53 31.01
CA ARG A 340 -38.23 38.90 31.25
C ARG A 340 -39.49 39.51 30.62
N THR A 341 -40.25 38.69 29.87
CA THR A 341 -41.57 38.06 30.23
C THR A 341 -42.15 37.36 28.97
N ARG A 342 -42.37 36.04 28.94
CA ARG A 342 -43.50 35.18 29.41
C ARG A 342 -44.77 35.22 28.54
N SER A 343 -45.19 34.01 28.12
CA SER A 343 -46.56 33.54 27.79
C SER A 343 -47.11 33.85 26.38
N ARG A 344 -47.38 32.85 25.51
CA ARG A 344 -48.47 31.83 25.48
C ARG A 344 -49.66 32.35 24.65
N THR A 345 -49.96 31.73 23.50
CA THR A 345 -51.21 30.97 23.19
C THR A 345 -51.47 30.77 21.68
N LYS A 346 -51.78 29.51 21.35
CA LYS A 346 -52.84 28.97 20.46
C LYS A 346 -52.84 29.22 18.94
N SER A 347 -52.59 28.12 18.22
CA SER A 347 -53.47 27.37 17.31
C SER A 347 -54.71 28.03 16.66
N THR A 348 -54.92 27.65 15.39
CA THR A 348 -56.12 27.68 14.52
C THR A 348 -56.60 29.08 14.12
N SER A 349 -56.81 29.41 12.85
CA SER A 349 -57.48 28.65 11.78
C SER A 349 -56.82 28.77 10.41
#